data_AF-A0A939K1E6-F1
#
_entry.id   AF-A0A939K1E6-F1
#
_cell.length_a   1.000
_cell.length_b   1.000
_cell.length_c   1.000
_cell.angle_alpha   90.00
_cell.angle_beta   90.00
_cell.angle_gamma   90.00
#
_symmetry.space_group_name_H-M   'P 1'
#
loop_
_entity.id
_entity.type
_entity.pdbx_description
1 polymer ?
#
loop_
_entity_poly.entity_id
_entity_poly.type
_entity_poly.pdbx_seq_one_letter_code
_entity_poly.pdbx_strand_id
1 'polypeptide(L)'
;MGLYIQTLAGVPDAKRSYYIYLLDYGWYEPLGHALSSNFLKMAEIASQHDAVVIGSIGNRVHFCDSVFSYHNINGENADEVLPAILITNRHPNEFRESFDGRQGDINRDDYKIILFPLKKYCTSTTDVVNYVDRIFKDIVENKDLSDFKIAKEMKKGLGRALIDGILLEPNIAGMGYSFKPLLDYFRDRNDSKI
;
A
#
# COMPACT_ATOMS: atom_id res chain seq x y z
N MET A 1 7.94 18.30 11.71
CA MET A 1 7.45 18.78 10.40
C MET A 1 7.25 17.57 9.54
N GLY A 2 6.02 17.28 9.14
CA GLY A 2 5.72 16.11 8.32
C GLY A 2 5.97 16.37 6.84
N LEU A 3 6.65 15.44 6.16
CA LEU A 3 6.90 15.54 4.73
C LEU A 3 5.65 15.07 3.98
N TYR A 4 5.01 16.01 3.32
CA TYR A 4 3.78 15.82 2.58
C TYR A 4 4.11 15.82 1.09
N ILE A 5 3.90 14.69 0.43
CA ILE A 5 4.34 14.51 -0.95
C ILE A 5 3.13 14.34 -1.85
N GLN A 6 2.81 15.43 -2.56
CA GLN A 6 1.68 15.52 -3.49
C GLN A 6 1.99 14.96 -4.88
N THR A 7 3.28 14.85 -5.22
CA THR A 7 3.74 14.38 -6.53
C THR A 7 4.95 13.48 -6.35
N LEU A 8 5.08 12.43 -7.17
CA LEU A 8 6.22 11.51 -7.11
C LEU A 8 7.56 12.26 -7.27
N ALA A 9 7.58 13.33 -8.06
CA ALA A 9 8.73 14.22 -8.24
C ALA A 9 9.16 14.97 -6.97
N GLY A 10 8.28 15.10 -5.97
CA GLY A 10 8.57 15.71 -4.68
C GLY A 10 9.14 14.73 -3.64
N VAL A 11 9.28 13.44 -3.96
CA VAL A 11 9.86 12.45 -3.05
C VAL A 11 11.39 12.59 -3.08
N PRO A 12 12.06 12.94 -1.97
CA PRO A 12 13.52 12.93 -1.93
C PRO A 12 14.03 11.50 -2.14
N ASP A 13 15.17 11.34 -2.83
CA ASP A 13 15.84 10.04 -3.10
C ASP A 13 16.35 9.30 -1.83
N ALA A 14 15.85 9.69 -0.66
CA ALA A 14 16.17 9.04 0.60
C ALA A 14 15.54 7.65 0.62
N LYS A 15 16.39 6.62 0.74
CA LYS A 15 15.94 5.24 0.91
C LYS A 15 15.09 5.11 2.16
N ARG A 16 13.92 4.47 2.02
CA ARG A 16 13.04 4.06 3.11
C ARG A 16 12.91 2.55 3.10
N SER A 17 12.57 1.99 4.27
CA SER A 17 12.33 0.54 4.40
C SER A 17 11.09 0.11 3.60
N TYR A 18 10.08 0.99 3.53
CA TYR A 18 8.86 0.79 2.76
C TYR A 18 8.15 2.14 2.54
N TYR A 19 7.18 2.16 1.62
CA TYR A 19 6.34 3.28 1.25
C TYR A 19 4.87 2.91 1.40
N ILE A 20 4.03 3.86 1.83
CA ILE A 20 2.59 3.66 2.01
C ILE A 20 1.84 4.50 0.97
N TYR A 21 1.02 3.82 0.17
CA TYR A 21 0.20 4.41 -0.87
C TYR A 21 -1.28 4.21 -0.56
N LEU A 22 -2.07 5.21 -0.87
CA LEU A 22 -3.51 5.04 -0.99
C LEU A 22 -3.86 4.74 -2.45
N LEU A 23 -4.50 3.59 -2.67
CA LEU A 23 -5.13 3.24 -3.94
C LEU A 23 -6.63 3.58 -3.84
N ASP A 24 -7.00 4.77 -4.29
CA ASP A 24 -8.34 5.37 -4.13
C ASP A 24 -9.35 4.98 -5.23
N TYR A 25 -8.94 4.10 -6.15
CA TYR A 25 -9.79 3.68 -7.25
C TYR A 25 -11.01 2.88 -6.76
N GLY A 26 -12.18 3.12 -7.35
CA GLY A 26 -13.40 2.36 -7.09
C GLY A 26 -14.17 2.78 -5.84
N TRP A 27 -13.82 3.92 -5.22
CA TRP A 27 -14.64 4.50 -4.16
C TRP A 27 -15.95 5.07 -4.68
N TYR A 28 -16.97 4.96 -3.82
CA TYR A 28 -18.20 5.75 -3.91
C TYR A 28 -18.08 6.95 -2.98
N GLU A 29 -18.58 8.11 -3.41
CA GLU A 29 -18.77 9.23 -2.49
C GLU A 29 -19.84 8.86 -1.45
N PRO A 30 -19.64 9.18 -0.16
CA PRO A 30 -18.71 10.19 0.40
C PRO A 30 -17.35 9.68 0.91
N LEU A 31 -16.98 8.41 0.65
CA LEU A 31 -15.78 7.80 1.25
C LEU A 31 -14.47 8.38 0.68
N GLY A 32 -14.47 8.78 -0.59
CA GLY A 32 -13.33 9.48 -1.19
C GLY A 32 -13.05 10.84 -0.55
N HIS A 33 -14.10 11.62 -0.30
CA HIS A 33 -13.99 12.88 0.43
C HIS A 33 -13.49 12.68 1.87
N ALA A 34 -13.96 11.63 2.56
CA ALA A 34 -13.54 11.29 3.91
C ALA A 34 -12.02 11.15 4.01
N LEU A 35 -11.42 10.41 3.09
CA LEU A 35 -10.02 10.09 3.21
C LEU A 35 -9.12 11.22 2.69
N SER A 36 -9.52 11.90 1.62
CA SER A 36 -8.82 13.12 1.18
C SER A 36 -8.80 14.20 2.27
N SER A 37 -9.90 14.40 3.01
CA SER A 37 -9.94 15.34 4.13
C SER A 37 -9.10 14.93 5.35
N ASN A 38 -8.77 13.64 5.49
CA ASN A 38 -7.90 13.12 6.56
C ASN A 38 -6.43 12.92 6.12
N PHE A 39 -6.08 13.26 4.88
CA PHE A 39 -4.76 12.99 4.31
C PHE A 39 -3.61 13.69 5.05
N LEU A 40 -3.85 14.91 5.56
CA LEU A 40 -2.86 15.64 6.37
C LEU A 40 -2.53 14.90 7.68
N LYS A 41 -3.54 14.34 8.37
CA LYS A 41 -3.35 13.57 9.61
C LYS A 41 -2.52 12.32 9.33
N MET A 42 -2.79 11.61 8.24
CA MET A 42 -2.01 10.43 7.83
C MET A 42 -0.55 10.78 7.54
N ALA A 43 -0.30 11.88 6.82
CA ALA A 43 1.04 12.33 6.50
C ALA A 43 1.84 12.77 7.75
N GLU A 44 1.17 13.44 8.71
CA GLU A 44 1.77 13.79 9.99
C GLU A 44 2.22 12.54 10.75
N ILE A 45 1.34 11.56 10.91
CA ILE A 45 1.64 10.30 11.60
C ILE A 45 2.81 9.58 10.91
N ALA A 46 2.77 9.40 9.59
CA ALA A 46 3.83 8.69 8.86
C ALA A 46 5.21 9.34 9.02
N SER A 47 5.27 10.67 9.02
CA SER A 47 6.52 11.42 9.13
C SER A 47 7.24 11.24 10.47
N GLN A 48 6.51 10.86 11.52
CA GLN A 48 7.08 10.59 12.85
C GLN A 48 7.73 9.19 12.91
N HIS A 49 7.56 8.33 11.90
CA HIS A 49 7.87 6.90 11.95
C HIS A 49 8.63 6.35 10.72
N ASP A 50 9.51 7.16 10.12
CA ASP A 50 10.30 6.79 8.91
C ASP A 50 9.45 6.26 7.74
N ALA A 51 8.22 6.76 7.62
CA ALA A 51 7.29 6.43 6.56
C ALA A 51 6.88 7.68 5.77
N VAL A 52 6.41 7.45 4.55
CA VAL A 52 5.83 8.48 3.69
C VAL A 52 4.48 8.00 3.22
N VAL A 53 3.49 8.87 3.32
CA VAL A 53 2.15 8.66 2.77
C VAL A 53 2.04 9.42 1.46
N ILE A 54 1.70 8.69 0.41
CA ILE A 54 1.55 9.24 -0.94
C ILE A 54 0.08 9.12 -1.33
N GLY A 55 -0.50 10.26 -1.67
CA GLY A 55 -1.89 10.39 -2.14
C GLY A 55 -1.90 10.99 -3.53
N SER A 56 -2.89 10.64 -4.33
CA SER A 56 -3.09 11.21 -5.65
C SER A 56 -3.86 12.53 -5.50
N ILE A 57 -3.25 13.67 -5.84
CA ILE A 57 -3.96 14.96 -5.88
C ILE A 57 -3.53 15.72 -7.15
N GLY A 58 -4.50 15.92 -8.05
CA GLY A 58 -4.30 16.58 -9.34
C GLY A 58 -3.95 15.57 -10.43
N ASN A 59 -4.87 15.38 -11.37
CA ASN A 59 -4.85 14.39 -12.45
C ASN A 59 -4.46 12.99 -11.97
N ARG A 60 -5.46 12.23 -11.47
CA ARG A 60 -5.37 10.81 -11.06
C ARG A 60 -4.29 10.07 -11.87
N VAL A 61 -3.08 10.00 -11.35
CA VAL A 61 -1.98 9.38 -12.06
C VAL A 61 -2.26 7.89 -12.08
N HIS A 62 -2.57 7.37 -13.26
CA HIS A 62 -2.87 5.95 -13.43
C HIS A 62 -1.55 5.19 -13.40
N PHE A 63 -1.32 4.45 -12.31
CA PHE A 63 -0.32 3.39 -12.32
C PHE A 63 -0.83 2.30 -13.27
N CYS A 64 -0.22 2.22 -14.45
CA CYS A 64 -0.53 1.20 -15.44
C CYS A 64 0.75 0.42 -15.74
N ASP A 65 0.97 -0.62 -14.94
CA ASP A 65 1.89 -1.69 -15.28
C ASP A 65 1.20 -3.06 -15.12
N SER A 66 1.96 -4.13 -15.29
CA SER A 66 1.41 -5.48 -15.21
C SER A 66 1.01 -5.89 -13.78
N VAL A 67 1.61 -5.27 -12.76
CA VAL A 67 1.34 -5.53 -11.33
C VAL A 67 0.18 -4.68 -10.86
N PHE A 68 0.11 -3.42 -11.29
CA PHE A 68 -0.96 -2.49 -10.94
C PHE A 68 -1.61 -1.98 -12.21
N SER A 69 -2.87 -2.36 -12.41
CA SER A 69 -3.70 -1.86 -13.50
C SER A 69 -5.14 -1.67 -13.02
N TYR A 70 -5.94 -0.98 -13.83
CA TYR A 70 -7.35 -0.77 -13.54
C TYR A 70 -8.11 -2.09 -13.27
N HIS A 71 -7.78 -3.18 -13.97
CA HIS A 71 -8.51 -4.44 -13.87
C HIS A 71 -7.82 -5.46 -12.96
N ASN A 72 -6.56 -5.22 -12.59
CA ASN A 72 -5.74 -6.23 -11.95
C ASN A 72 -4.76 -5.64 -10.95
N ILE A 73 -4.72 -6.22 -9.75
CA ILE A 73 -3.72 -5.96 -8.73
C ILE A 73 -2.97 -7.26 -8.42
N ASN A 74 -1.76 -7.40 -8.95
CA ASN A 74 -0.86 -8.54 -8.78
C ASN A 74 -1.54 -9.91 -9.00
N GLY A 75 -2.33 -10.03 -10.06
CA GLY A 75 -3.08 -11.25 -10.38
C GLY A 75 -4.49 -11.31 -9.79
N GLU A 76 -4.84 -10.43 -8.85
CA GLU A 76 -6.18 -10.32 -8.25
C GLU A 76 -7.09 -9.38 -9.05
N ASN A 77 -8.41 -9.62 -8.95
CA ASN A 77 -9.39 -8.70 -9.52
C ASN A 77 -9.36 -7.38 -8.75
N ALA A 78 -9.09 -6.28 -9.46
CA ALA A 78 -9.01 -4.95 -8.84
C ALA A 78 -10.31 -4.55 -8.14
N ASP A 79 -11.49 -4.96 -8.63
CA ASP A 79 -12.78 -4.61 -8.01
C ASP A 79 -13.01 -5.23 -6.63
N GLU A 80 -12.30 -6.32 -6.34
CA GLU A 80 -12.36 -7.06 -5.06
C GLU A 80 -11.35 -6.52 -4.04
N VAL A 81 -10.26 -5.92 -4.51
CA VAL A 81 -9.16 -5.42 -3.69
C VAL A 81 -9.29 -3.92 -3.45
N LEU A 82 -9.61 -3.16 -4.49
CA LEU A 82 -9.64 -1.70 -4.46
C LEU A 82 -10.99 -1.16 -3.99
N PRO A 83 -11.00 0.02 -3.35
CA PRO A 83 -9.82 0.79 -2.92
C PRO A 83 -9.06 0.13 -1.76
N ALA A 84 -7.77 0.44 -1.63
CA ALA A 84 -6.87 -0.22 -0.67
C ALA A 84 -5.76 0.71 -0.16
N ILE A 85 -5.21 0.41 1.03
CA ILE A 85 -3.89 0.90 1.44
C ILE A 85 -2.85 -0.12 0.97
N LEU A 86 -1.82 0.35 0.28
CA LEU A 86 -0.70 -0.44 -0.22
C LEU A 86 0.57 -0.09 0.57
N ILE A 87 1.25 -1.11 1.09
CA ILE A 87 2.62 -0.99 1.60
C ILE A 87 3.55 -1.73 0.64
N THR A 88 4.63 -1.09 0.20
CA THR A 88 5.59 -1.72 -0.70
C THR A 88 7.00 -1.17 -0.52
N ASN A 89 8.00 -1.98 -0.85
CA ASN A 89 9.40 -1.55 -0.95
C ASN A 89 9.75 -0.92 -2.32
N ARG A 90 8.78 -0.82 -3.24
CA ARG A 90 8.95 -0.14 -4.53
C ARG A 90 9.00 1.38 -4.35
N HIS A 91 10.06 1.98 -4.86
CA HIS A 91 10.28 3.41 -4.76
C HIS A 91 9.24 4.18 -5.62
N PRO A 92 8.74 5.33 -5.16
CA PRO A 92 7.80 6.16 -5.90
C PRO A 92 8.25 6.48 -7.33
N ASN A 93 9.52 6.84 -7.53
CA ASN A 93 10.12 7.11 -8.85
C ASN A 93 10.14 5.89 -9.80
N GLU A 94 9.95 4.67 -9.29
CA GLU A 94 9.86 3.44 -10.08
C GLU A 94 8.43 3.17 -10.58
N PHE A 95 7.44 3.91 -10.08
CA PHE A 95 6.11 3.99 -10.67
C PHE A 95 6.15 4.96 -11.85
N ARG A 96 6.45 4.45 -13.04
CA ARG A 96 6.44 5.25 -14.26
C ARG A 96 5.01 5.37 -14.77
N GLU A 97 4.59 6.60 -15.06
CA GLU A 97 3.47 6.84 -15.97
C GLU A 97 3.79 6.18 -17.30
N SER A 98 2.93 5.26 -17.76
CA SER A 98 2.97 4.75 -19.13
C SER A 98 1.71 5.24 -19.82
N PHE A 99 1.85 6.26 -20.67
CA PHE A 99 0.77 6.69 -21.56
C PHE A 99 0.74 5.84 -22.85
N ASP A 100 1.77 5.03 -23.06
CA ASP A 100 2.17 4.47 -24.34
C ASP A 100 1.83 2.98 -24.48
N GLY A 101 1.36 2.33 -23.41
CA GLY A 101 1.08 0.88 -23.38
C GLY A 101 2.31 -0.02 -23.56
N ARG A 102 3.51 0.55 -23.72
CA ARG A 102 4.77 -0.19 -23.79
C ARG A 102 5.24 -0.45 -22.35
N GLN A 103 4.82 -1.59 -21.81
CA GLN A 103 5.42 -2.20 -20.63
C GLN A 103 6.89 -2.46 -20.94
N GLY A 104 7.78 -1.54 -20.59
CA GLY A 104 9.18 -1.89 -20.43
C GLY A 104 9.26 -2.97 -19.35
N ASP A 105 10.09 -3.98 -19.56
CA ASP A 105 10.42 -4.97 -18.52
C ASP A 105 11.07 -4.24 -17.35
N ILE A 106 10.25 -3.75 -16.42
CA ILE A 106 10.71 -3.33 -15.12
C ILE A 106 11.29 -4.59 -14.50
N ASN A 107 12.51 -4.51 -13.99
CA ASN A 107 13.01 -5.58 -13.13
C ASN A 107 12.09 -5.61 -11.90
N ARG A 108 11.17 -6.58 -11.88
CA ARG A 108 10.21 -6.82 -10.79
C ARG A 108 10.77 -7.77 -9.75
N ASP A 109 12.04 -8.16 -9.90
CA ASP A 109 12.70 -9.00 -8.91
C ASP A 109 12.76 -8.19 -7.61
N ASP A 110 12.27 -8.80 -6.54
CA ASP A 110 12.32 -8.32 -5.17
C ASP A 110 11.29 -7.28 -4.73
N TYR A 111 10.35 -6.85 -5.60
CA TYR A 111 9.22 -6.07 -5.10
C TYR A 111 8.28 -6.94 -4.30
N LYS A 112 7.82 -6.39 -3.19
CA LYS A 112 6.88 -7.02 -2.28
C LYS A 112 5.74 -6.05 -1.99
N ILE A 113 4.53 -6.57 -1.83
CA ILE A 113 3.35 -5.75 -1.55
C ILE A 113 2.54 -6.28 -0.38
N ILE A 114 1.96 -5.38 0.39
CA ILE A 114 0.95 -5.70 1.39
C ILE A 114 -0.26 -4.81 1.12
N LEU A 115 -1.43 -5.43 1.04
CA LEU A 115 -2.68 -4.76 0.69
C LEU A 115 -3.66 -4.86 1.84
N PHE A 116 -4.24 -3.72 2.19
CA PHE A 116 -5.37 -3.60 3.10
C PHE A 116 -6.58 -3.09 2.31
N PRO A 117 -7.46 -3.99 1.82
CA PRO A 117 -8.68 -3.61 1.13
C PRO A 117 -9.55 -2.73 2.03
N LEU A 118 -10.12 -1.67 1.47
CA LEU A 118 -11.02 -0.75 2.17
C LEU A 118 -12.47 -1.07 1.85
N LYS A 119 -12.77 -1.33 0.56
CA LYS A 119 -14.14 -1.53 0.05
C LYS A 119 -14.95 -2.56 0.84
N LYS A 120 -14.30 -3.67 1.20
CA LYS A 120 -14.94 -4.81 1.84
C LYS A 120 -15.25 -4.57 3.32
N TYR A 121 -14.50 -3.67 3.97
CA TYR A 121 -14.55 -3.49 5.42
C TYR A 121 -15.00 -2.10 5.86
N CYS A 122 -15.11 -1.15 4.93
CA CYS A 122 -15.51 0.22 5.19
C CYS A 122 -16.78 0.57 4.42
N THR A 123 -17.86 0.88 5.15
CA THR A 123 -19.14 1.30 4.57
C THR A 123 -19.45 2.77 4.85
N SER A 124 -18.75 3.37 5.81
CA SER A 124 -18.90 4.76 6.22
C SER A 124 -17.55 5.48 6.31
N THR A 125 -17.61 6.82 6.28
CA THR A 125 -16.49 7.72 6.56
C THR A 125 -15.77 7.35 7.85
N THR A 126 -16.53 7.01 8.88
CA THR A 126 -16.02 6.62 10.20
C THR A 126 -15.28 5.29 10.14
N ASP A 127 -15.77 4.32 9.37
CA ASP A 127 -15.09 3.03 9.19
C ASP A 127 -13.73 3.25 8.54
N VAL A 128 -13.67 4.09 7.50
CA VAL A 128 -12.41 4.40 6.80
C VAL A 128 -11.40 5.03 7.76
N VAL A 129 -11.81 6.05 8.53
CA VAL A 129 -10.93 6.71 9.51
C VAL A 129 -10.44 5.72 10.56
N ASN A 130 -11.32 4.90 11.12
CA ASN A 130 -10.95 3.91 12.13
C ASN A 130 -10.02 2.83 11.56
N TYR A 131 -10.26 2.40 10.32
CA TYR A 131 -9.46 1.38 9.66
C TYR A 131 -8.04 1.89 9.38
N VAL A 132 -7.94 3.11 8.84
CA VAL A 132 -6.67 3.82 8.65
C VAL A 132 -5.96 4.00 9.99
N ASP A 133 -6.62 4.55 11.00
CA ASP A 133 -6.00 4.80 12.31
C ASP A 133 -5.43 3.51 12.93
N ARG A 134 -6.11 2.35 12.78
CA ARG A 134 -5.58 1.04 13.23
C ARG A 134 -4.33 0.62 12.47
N ILE A 135 -4.38 0.68 11.14
CA ILE A 135 -3.24 0.34 10.27
C ILE A 135 -2.04 1.18 10.67
N PHE A 136 -2.22 2.50 10.73
CA PHE A 136 -1.13 3.41 11.03
C PHE A 136 -0.62 3.21 12.43
N LYS A 137 -1.48 3.09 13.45
CA LYS A 137 -1.04 2.87 14.84
C LYS A 137 -0.13 1.66 14.99
N ASP A 138 -0.51 0.52 14.42
CA ASP A 138 0.27 -0.71 14.56
C ASP A 138 1.61 -0.63 13.78
N ILE A 139 1.60 -0.06 12.58
CA ILE A 139 2.81 0.17 11.76
C ILE A 139 3.79 1.11 12.47
N VAL A 140 3.28 2.23 12.96
CA VAL A 140 4.00 3.32 13.64
C VAL A 140 4.66 2.82 14.92
N GLU A 141 3.92 2.08 15.72
CA GLU A 141 4.37 1.61 17.02
C GLU A 141 5.29 0.38 16.92
N ASN A 142 5.59 -0.09 15.69
CA ASN A 142 6.24 -1.38 15.42
C ASN A 142 5.59 -2.53 16.20
N LYS A 143 4.28 -2.43 16.42
CA LYS A 143 3.50 -3.41 17.17
C LYS A 143 2.94 -4.42 16.20
N ASP A 144 2.69 -5.61 16.70
CA ASP A 144 1.92 -6.61 15.96
C ASP A 144 0.66 -5.97 15.40
N LEU A 145 0.36 -6.25 14.14
CA LEU A 145 -0.89 -5.93 13.47
C LEU A 145 -1.99 -6.81 14.07
N SER A 146 -2.26 -6.61 15.36
CA SER A 146 -3.16 -7.46 16.14
C SER A 146 -4.59 -7.39 15.63
N ASP A 147 -4.93 -6.25 15.01
CA ASP A 147 -6.22 -5.99 14.41
C ASP A 147 -6.36 -6.57 13.00
N PHE A 148 -5.32 -7.24 12.46
CA PHE A 148 -5.32 -7.80 11.12
C PHE A 148 -4.82 -9.25 11.09
N LYS A 149 -5.28 -10.01 10.09
CA LYS A 149 -4.78 -11.35 9.77
C LYS A 149 -4.58 -11.51 8.26
N ILE A 150 -3.78 -12.50 7.88
CA ILE A 150 -3.59 -12.85 6.46
C ILE A 150 -4.86 -13.47 5.92
N ALA A 151 -5.48 -12.79 4.96
CA ALA A 151 -6.56 -13.36 4.15
C ALA A 151 -6.00 -14.19 3.00
N LYS A 152 -4.88 -13.76 2.40
CA LYS A 152 -4.26 -14.45 1.26
C LYS A 152 -2.77 -14.11 1.13
N GLU A 153 -1.97 -15.12 0.82
CA GLU A 153 -0.58 -14.97 0.36
C GLU A 153 -0.54 -15.13 -1.17
N MET A 154 0.18 -14.24 -1.84
CA MET A 154 0.48 -14.28 -3.26
C MET A 154 1.97 -14.58 -3.40
N LYS A 155 2.33 -15.70 -4.00
CA LYS A 155 3.73 -16.07 -4.24
C LYS A 155 4.07 -15.84 -5.70
N LYS A 156 5.18 -15.13 -5.96
CA LYS A 156 5.66 -14.84 -7.31
C LYS A 156 5.76 -16.13 -8.15
N GLY A 157 5.21 -16.08 -9.35
CA GLY A 157 5.23 -17.21 -10.29
C GLY A 157 4.24 -18.33 -9.97
N LEU A 158 3.50 -18.24 -8.86
CA LEU A 158 2.41 -19.15 -8.54
C LEU A 158 1.06 -18.52 -8.92
N GLY A 159 0.31 -19.19 -9.79
CA GLY A 159 -0.97 -18.69 -10.28
C GLY A 159 -0.79 -17.45 -11.17
N ARG A 160 -1.47 -16.35 -10.84
CA ARG A 160 -1.39 -15.08 -11.58
C ARG A 160 -0.50 -14.03 -10.93
N ALA A 161 0.13 -14.36 -9.79
CA ALA A 161 0.94 -13.41 -9.03
C ALA A 161 2.28 -13.15 -9.72
N LEU A 162 2.57 -11.87 -9.98
CA LEU A 162 3.79 -11.42 -10.66
C LEU A 162 4.91 -11.09 -9.67
N ILE A 163 4.53 -10.73 -8.44
CA ILE A 163 5.42 -10.46 -7.32
C ILE A 163 4.86 -11.09 -6.05
N ASP A 164 5.68 -11.21 -5.01
CA ASP A 164 5.19 -11.65 -3.71
C ASP A 164 4.28 -10.58 -3.10
N GLY A 165 3.19 -11.04 -2.47
CA GLY A 165 2.29 -10.14 -1.80
C GLY A 165 1.46 -10.78 -0.70
N ILE A 166 0.93 -9.95 0.18
CA ILE A 166 0.03 -10.37 1.27
C ILE A 166 -1.22 -9.49 1.22
N LEU A 167 -2.40 -10.11 1.27
CA LEU A 167 -3.67 -9.43 1.46
C LEU A 167 -4.13 -9.64 2.89
N LEU A 168 -4.36 -8.53 3.60
CA LEU A 168 -4.76 -8.52 5.00
C LEU A 168 -6.25 -8.20 5.14
N GLU A 169 -6.87 -8.74 6.19
CA GLU A 169 -8.22 -8.40 6.59
C GLU A 169 -8.33 -8.17 8.10
N PRO A 170 -9.35 -7.41 8.57
CA PRO A 170 -9.63 -7.27 9.98
C PRO A 170 -9.74 -8.59 10.71
N ASN A 171 -9.09 -8.62 11.85
CA ASN A 171 -9.14 -9.72 12.77
C ASN A 171 -10.26 -9.49 13.78
N ILE A 172 -11.40 -10.14 13.53
CA ILE A 172 -12.57 -10.11 14.43
C ILE A 172 -12.42 -11.15 15.55
N ALA A 173 -11.46 -12.09 15.43
CA ALA A 173 -11.31 -13.25 16.31
C ALA A 173 -10.11 -13.16 17.27
N GLY A 174 -9.35 -12.07 17.26
CA GLY A 174 -8.22 -11.86 18.19
C GLY A 174 -6.93 -12.61 17.85
N MET A 175 -6.83 -13.32 16.71
CA MET A 175 -5.57 -13.88 16.19
C MET A 175 -4.89 -12.92 15.20
N GLY A 176 -4.01 -12.07 15.75
CA GLY A 176 -3.29 -11.02 15.01
C GLY A 176 -2.12 -11.50 14.17
N TYR A 177 -1.63 -10.63 13.27
CA TYR A 177 -0.40 -10.84 12.51
C TYR A 177 0.76 -10.07 13.16
N SER A 178 1.92 -10.71 13.34
CA SER A 178 3.06 -10.00 13.91
C SER A 178 3.69 -9.03 12.90
N PHE A 179 4.05 -7.83 13.36
CA PHE A 179 4.65 -6.80 12.50
C PHE A 179 6.15 -7.02 12.29
N LYS A 180 6.80 -7.79 13.15
CA LYS A 180 8.20 -8.16 12.96
C LYS A 180 8.40 -8.99 11.68
N PRO A 181 7.62 -10.07 11.43
CA PRO A 181 7.53 -10.71 10.12
C PRO A 181 7.24 -9.77 8.96
N LEU A 182 6.46 -8.70 9.16
CA LEU A 182 6.18 -7.71 8.11
C LEU A 182 7.44 -6.92 7.72
N LEU A 183 8.19 -6.43 8.70
CA LEU A 183 9.47 -5.75 8.45
C LEU A 183 10.49 -6.72 7.86
N ASP A 184 10.57 -7.95 8.38
CA ASP A 184 11.46 -9.00 7.89
C ASP A 184 11.11 -9.40 6.45
N TYR A 185 9.82 -9.46 6.14
CA TYR A 185 9.30 -9.68 4.79
C TYR A 185 9.87 -8.65 3.81
N PHE A 186 10.00 -7.37 4.19
CA PHE A 186 10.65 -6.36 3.35
C PHE A 186 12.18 -6.29 3.47
N ARG A 187 12.76 -6.80 4.58
CA ARG A 187 14.20 -6.72 4.91
C ARG A 187 15.08 -7.82 4.36
N ASP A 188 14.52 -8.87 3.76
CA ASP A 188 15.25 -9.97 3.07
C ASP A 188 16.19 -9.50 1.93
N ARG A 189 16.38 -8.17 1.81
CA ARG A 189 17.22 -7.43 0.89
C ARG A 189 18.66 -7.22 1.35
N ASN A 190 19.04 -7.46 2.61
CA ASN A 190 20.36 -7.01 3.10
C ASN A 190 21.49 -8.05 3.13
N ASP A 191 21.23 -9.36 3.06
CA ASP A 191 22.30 -10.37 3.20
C ASP A 191 22.68 -11.12 1.92
N SER A 192 22.01 -10.86 0.79
CA SER A 192 22.26 -11.60 -0.47
C SER A 192 23.25 -10.92 -1.42
N LYS A 193 24.02 -9.94 -0.94
CA LYS A 193 25.13 -9.32 -1.68
C LYS A 193 26.37 -9.16 -0.79
N ILE A 194 27.03 -10.29 -0.51
CA ILE A 194 28.47 -10.36 -0.24
C ILE A 194 29.06 -11.40 -1.20
#